data_AF-A0A1B6MH39-F1
#
_entry.id   AF-A0A1B6MH39-F1
#
_cell.length_a   1.000
_cell.length_b   1.000
_cell.length_c   1.000
_cell.angle_alpha   90.00
_cell.angle_beta   90.00
_cell.angle_gamma   90.00
#
_symmetry.space_group_name_H-M   'P 1'
#
loop_
_entity.id
_entity.type
_entity.pdbx_description
1 polymer ?
#
loop_
_entity_poly.entity_id
_entity_poly.type
_entity_poly.pdbx_seq_one_letter_code
_entity_poly.pdbx_strand_id
1 'polypeptide(L)'
;MRLWLLLVTALASPFLCYGLPGKCNPEIIKKISEMWEGNHPRNITETEVGFVKSVVVWTTHSYYPKDTQCVYSLATNGLLAIVYVYENGDWRAVKRNWIEKDGYVTNPEIYYEVHYVVLTSDVIATYICDVHGEGKIDAAIIRVKDGYYDNEKVLAAKHKLESCGLYVTDVYPKCCCEEQYNHH
;
A
#
# COMPACT_ATOMS: atom_id res chain seq x y z
N MET A 1 11.61 -42.59 -50.01
CA MET A 1 12.40 -42.40 -48.78
C MET A 1 12.64 -40.90 -48.59
N ARG A 2 12.65 -40.40 -47.35
CA ARG A 2 12.53 -38.99 -46.88
C ARG A 2 11.06 -38.59 -46.69
N LEU A 3 10.40 -38.82 -45.56
CA LEU A 3 10.71 -38.55 -44.15
C LEU A 3 10.80 -37.05 -43.82
N TRP A 4 9.61 -36.47 -43.60
CA TRP A 4 9.22 -35.55 -42.53
C TRP A 4 10.32 -34.80 -41.78
N LEU A 5 10.23 -33.46 -41.78
CA LEU A 5 10.58 -32.60 -40.66
C LEU A 5 9.84 -31.27 -40.81
N LEU A 6 8.55 -31.31 -40.45
CA LEU A 6 7.80 -30.11 -40.07
C LEU A 6 8.34 -29.69 -38.70
N LEU A 7 9.29 -28.74 -38.67
CA LEU A 7 9.64 -28.03 -37.46
C LEU A 7 8.45 -27.14 -37.10
N VAL A 8 7.59 -27.63 -36.21
CA VAL A 8 6.66 -26.80 -35.46
C VAL A 8 7.51 -26.05 -34.45
N THR A 9 7.98 -24.85 -34.82
CA THR A 9 8.45 -23.88 -33.83
C THR A 9 7.23 -23.38 -33.08
N ALA A 10 6.84 -24.13 -32.06
CA ALA A 10 5.96 -23.64 -31.03
C ALA A 10 6.54 -22.33 -30.52
N LEU A 11 5.80 -21.25 -30.78
CA LEU A 11 5.95 -19.94 -30.19
C LEU A 11 5.91 -20.10 -28.67
N ALA A 12 7.07 -20.32 -28.05
CA ALA A 12 7.28 -19.93 -26.66
C ALA A 12 7.38 -18.41 -26.66
N SER A 13 6.25 -17.73 -26.86
CA SER A 13 6.11 -16.36 -26.43
C SER A 13 6.26 -16.42 -24.91
N PRO A 14 7.33 -15.85 -24.31
CA PRO A 14 7.23 -15.50 -22.91
C PRO A 14 6.07 -14.51 -22.86
N PHE A 15 4.94 -14.96 -22.32
CA PHE A 15 3.94 -14.05 -21.79
C PHE A 15 4.64 -13.31 -20.64
N LEU A 16 5.46 -12.33 -20.99
CA LEU A 16 5.73 -11.18 -20.16
C LEU A 16 4.36 -10.50 -20.03
N CYS A 17 3.56 -11.00 -19.09
CA CYS A 17 2.43 -10.30 -18.54
C CYS A 17 2.98 -9.07 -17.83
N TYR A 18 3.40 -8.08 -18.62
CA TYR A 18 3.49 -6.70 -18.16
C TYR A 18 2.06 -6.33 -17.79
N GLY A 19 1.71 -6.51 -16.51
CA GLY A 19 0.52 -5.90 -15.94
C GLY A 19 0.56 -4.41 -16.29
N LEU A 20 -0.59 -3.84 -16.64
CA LEU A 20 -0.68 -2.40 -16.78
C LEU A 20 -0.14 -1.77 -15.49
N PRO A 21 0.75 -0.76 -15.56
CA PRO A 21 1.27 -0.11 -14.36
C PRO A 21 0.11 0.36 -13.50
N GLY A 22 0.20 0.17 -12.18
CA GLY A 22 -0.91 0.45 -11.28
C GLY A 22 -1.94 -0.66 -11.14
N LYS A 23 -2.05 -1.60 -12.09
CA LYS A 23 -2.99 -2.72 -11.98
C LYS A 23 -2.57 -3.69 -10.89
N CYS A 24 -3.53 -4.18 -10.11
CA CYS A 24 -3.31 -5.22 -9.11
C CYS A 24 -2.58 -6.42 -9.70
N ASN A 25 -1.37 -6.68 -9.20
CA ASN A 25 -0.53 -7.78 -9.64
C ASN A 25 -0.91 -9.09 -8.91
N PRO A 26 -1.43 -10.11 -9.62
CA PRO A 26 -1.84 -11.36 -8.99
C PRO A 26 -0.71 -12.11 -8.29
N GLU A 27 0.54 -11.98 -8.76
CA GLU A 27 1.69 -12.63 -8.13
C GLU A 27 2.00 -12.00 -6.77
N ILE A 28 1.89 -10.67 -6.66
CA ILE A 28 2.06 -9.95 -5.39
C ILE A 28 0.95 -10.36 -4.43
N ILE A 29 -0.32 -10.34 -4.87
CA ILE A 29 -1.47 -10.74 -4.04
C ILE A 29 -1.31 -12.19 -3.55
N LYS A 30 -0.84 -13.09 -4.42
CA LYS A 30 -0.57 -14.47 -4.05
C LYS A 30 0.50 -14.58 -2.96
N LYS A 31 1.63 -13.87 -3.09
CA LYS A 31 2.67 -13.84 -2.03
C LYS A 31 2.14 -13.29 -0.71
N ILE A 32 1.28 -12.27 -0.76
CA ILE A 32 0.60 -11.73 0.42
C ILE A 32 -0.28 -12.81 1.08
N SER A 33 -1.09 -13.53 0.30
CA SER A 33 -1.91 -14.63 0.80
C SER A 33 -1.06 -15.74 1.43
N GLU A 34 0.06 -16.11 0.81
CA GLU A 34 0.99 -17.13 1.30
C GLU A 34 1.65 -16.72 2.63
N MET A 35 2.01 -15.44 2.82
CA MET A 35 2.54 -14.93 4.10
C MET A 35 1.53 -15.05 5.25
N TRP A 36 0.25 -14.98 4.94
CA TRP A 36 -0.81 -15.19 5.92
C TRP A 36 -1.18 -16.68 6.06
N GLU A 37 -0.55 -17.58 5.32
CA GLU A 37 -0.87 -19.02 5.29
C GLU A 37 -2.38 -19.28 5.04
N GLY A 38 -3.03 -18.41 4.26
CA GLY A 38 -4.47 -18.42 4.05
C GLY A 38 -5.32 -17.85 5.20
N ASN A 39 -4.71 -17.54 6.35
CA ASN A 39 -5.34 -16.86 7.48
C ASN A 39 -5.31 -15.34 7.30
N HIS A 40 -6.01 -14.89 6.26
CA HIS A 40 -6.06 -13.47 5.90
C HIS A 40 -6.53 -12.59 7.06
N PRO A 41 -6.00 -11.36 7.17
CA PRO A 41 -6.46 -10.37 8.14
C PRO A 41 -7.98 -10.15 8.06
N ARG A 42 -8.60 -10.08 9.24
CA ARG A 42 -10.03 -9.78 9.45
C ARG A 42 -10.14 -8.64 10.46
N ASN A 43 -11.31 -8.02 10.52
CA ASN A 43 -11.59 -6.85 11.36
C ASN A 43 -10.59 -5.72 11.08
N ILE A 44 -10.25 -5.55 9.80
CA ILE A 44 -9.29 -4.56 9.32
C ILE A 44 -9.78 -3.16 9.69
N THR A 45 -11.06 -2.89 9.40
CA THR A 45 -11.68 -1.59 9.68
C THR A 45 -11.69 -1.27 11.17
N GLU A 46 -12.00 -2.24 12.02
CA GLU A 46 -11.95 -2.10 13.48
C GLU A 46 -10.51 -1.84 13.97
N THR A 47 -9.54 -2.57 13.42
CA THR A 47 -8.12 -2.40 13.77
C THR A 47 -7.63 -0.99 13.40
N GLU A 48 -7.95 -0.52 12.20
CA GLU A 48 -7.65 0.85 11.75
C GLU A 48 -8.26 1.91 12.66
N VAL A 49 -9.52 1.73 13.09
CA VAL A 49 -10.17 2.61 14.08
C VAL A 49 -9.40 2.61 15.40
N GLY A 50 -8.87 1.47 15.84
CA GLY A 50 -8.03 1.34 17.03
C GLY A 50 -6.70 2.10 16.97
N PHE A 51 -6.21 2.47 15.78
CA PHE A 51 -5.03 3.34 15.64
C PHE A 51 -5.36 4.78 16.01
N VAL A 52 -6.61 5.21 15.83
CA VAL A 52 -7.09 6.60 15.92
C VAL A 52 -6.44 7.52 14.87
N LYS A 53 -5.11 7.64 14.92
CA LYS A 53 -4.27 8.35 13.96
C LYS A 53 -3.07 7.49 13.58
N SER A 54 -2.86 7.27 12.28
CA SER A 54 -1.69 6.56 11.75
C SER A 54 -0.89 7.48 10.82
N VAL A 55 0.42 7.57 10.98
CA VAL A 55 1.32 8.40 10.17
C VAL A 55 2.06 7.54 9.16
N VAL A 56 2.13 7.98 7.91
CA VAL A 56 2.97 7.33 6.90
C VAL A 56 4.43 7.66 7.19
N VAL A 57 5.26 6.62 7.27
CA VAL A 57 6.70 6.75 7.52
C VAL A 57 7.55 6.30 6.33
N TRP A 58 7.02 5.40 5.51
CA TRP A 58 7.68 4.92 4.30
C TRP A 58 6.67 4.68 3.19
N THR A 59 7.02 5.00 1.95
CA THR A 59 6.18 4.73 0.79
C THR A 59 7.00 4.46 -0.47
N THR A 60 6.37 3.89 -1.49
CA THR A 60 6.93 3.77 -2.83
C THR A 60 7.31 5.13 -3.40
N HIS A 61 8.42 5.18 -4.14
CA HIS A 61 8.96 6.41 -4.70
C HIS A 61 7.91 7.22 -5.48
N SER A 62 7.84 8.52 -5.22
CA SER A 62 6.98 9.47 -5.92
C SER A 62 5.48 9.12 -5.90
N TYR A 63 5.03 8.31 -4.93
CA TYR A 63 3.60 8.02 -4.77
C TYR A 63 2.80 9.26 -4.35
N TYR A 64 3.36 10.06 -3.44
CA TYR A 64 2.76 11.32 -3.02
C TYR A 64 3.35 12.52 -3.77
N PRO A 65 2.61 13.64 -3.87
CA PRO A 65 3.14 14.89 -4.44
C PRO A 65 4.46 15.30 -3.78
N LYS A 66 5.37 15.87 -4.58
CA LYS A 66 6.74 16.19 -4.16
C LYS A 66 6.83 17.17 -2.98
N ASP A 67 5.85 18.05 -2.85
CA ASP A 67 5.70 19.05 -1.79
C ASP A 67 4.99 18.51 -0.54
N THR A 68 4.72 17.20 -0.49
CA THR A 68 4.10 16.56 0.68
C THR A 68 5.15 16.37 1.77
N GLN A 69 4.95 17.04 2.90
CA GLN A 69 5.82 16.95 4.07
C GLN A 69 5.42 15.82 5.02
N CYS A 70 4.11 15.59 5.17
CA CYS A 70 3.57 14.55 6.02
C CYS A 70 2.28 13.99 5.40
N VAL A 71 2.04 12.70 5.62
CA VAL A 71 0.73 12.08 5.39
C VAL A 71 0.30 11.32 6.64
N TYR A 72 -0.93 11.53 7.08
CA TYR A 72 -1.54 10.74 8.14
C TYR A 72 -2.97 10.35 7.79
N SER A 73 -3.47 9.33 8.46
CA SER A 73 -4.84 8.85 8.30
C SER A 73 -5.57 8.83 9.63
N LEU A 74 -6.87 9.14 9.58
CA LEU A 74 -7.82 9.00 10.67
C LEU A 74 -8.90 8.02 10.23
N ALA A 75 -9.08 6.95 10.99
CA ALA A 75 -10.07 5.93 10.69
C ALA A 75 -11.29 6.07 11.61
N THR A 76 -12.47 5.94 11.02
CA THR A 76 -13.76 5.79 11.71
C THR A 76 -14.50 4.63 11.07
N ASN A 77 -15.57 4.13 11.69
CA ASN A 77 -16.31 2.95 11.20
C ASN A 77 -16.67 3.06 9.70
N GLY A 78 -15.93 2.33 8.86
CA GLY A 78 -16.12 2.26 7.39
C GLY A 78 -15.57 3.45 6.58
N LEU A 79 -14.92 4.43 7.23
CA LEU A 79 -14.40 5.64 6.57
C LEU A 79 -12.96 5.91 6.99
N LEU A 80 -12.07 6.04 6.02
CA LEU A 80 -10.71 6.55 6.21
C LEU A 80 -10.60 7.97 5.66
N ALA A 81 -10.15 8.91 6.49
CA ALA A 81 -9.69 10.22 6.05
C ALA A 81 -8.16 10.20 5.93
N ILE A 82 -7.63 10.44 4.73
CA ILE A 82 -6.21 10.60 4.46
C ILE A 82 -5.92 12.09 4.36
N VAL A 83 -5.00 12.58 5.17
CA VAL A 83 -4.60 13.98 5.23
C VAL A 83 -3.17 14.13 4.74
N TYR A 84 -2.99 15.04 3.79
CA TYR A 84 -1.72 15.46 3.24
C TYR A 84 -1.40 16.83 3.84
N VAL A 85 -0.21 16.98 4.40
CA VAL A 85 0.33 18.25 4.88
C VAL A 85 1.48 18.62 3.96
N TYR A 86 1.42 19.82 3.39
CA TYR A 86 2.38 20.32 2.42
C TYR A 86 3.43 21.21 3.10
N GLU A 87 4.60 21.36 2.46
CA GLU A 87 5.71 22.16 2.98
C GLU A 87 5.36 23.63 3.24
N ASN A 88 4.35 24.17 2.55
CA ASN A 88 3.87 25.54 2.73
C ASN A 88 2.89 25.70 3.91
N GLY A 89 2.62 24.64 4.67
CA GLY A 89 1.66 24.61 5.77
C GLY A 89 0.21 24.35 5.35
N ASP A 90 -0.10 24.30 4.05
CA ASP A 90 -1.43 23.92 3.58
C ASP A 90 -1.68 22.43 3.84
N TRP A 91 -2.95 22.07 3.92
CA TRP A 91 -3.35 20.68 4.03
C TRP A 91 -4.53 20.35 3.13
N ARG A 92 -4.61 19.08 2.75
CA ARG A 92 -5.75 18.52 2.02
C ARG A 92 -6.19 17.24 2.70
N ALA A 93 -7.48 17.08 2.92
CA ALA A 93 -8.05 15.81 3.35
C ALA A 93 -8.85 15.16 2.22
N VAL A 94 -8.71 13.84 2.13
CA VAL A 94 -9.42 13.01 1.17
C VAL A 94 -10.10 11.88 1.93
N LYS A 95 -11.41 11.75 1.75
CA LYS A 95 -12.21 10.72 2.40
C LYS A 95 -12.38 9.51 1.49
N ARG A 96 -12.33 8.32 2.08
CA ARG A 96 -12.48 7.03 1.41
C ARG A 96 -13.42 6.15 2.19
N ASN A 97 -14.50 5.73 1.54
CA ASN A 97 -15.34 4.65 2.04
C ASN A 97 -14.62 3.33 1.79
N TRP A 98 -14.50 2.50 2.81
CA TRP A 98 -13.84 1.21 2.72
C TRP A 98 -14.84 0.09 2.97
N ILE A 99 -14.87 -0.85 2.02
CA ILE A 99 -15.61 -2.09 2.16
C ILE A 99 -14.58 -3.18 2.46
N GLU A 100 -14.72 -3.80 3.62
CA GLU A 100 -13.83 -4.89 4.03
C GLU A 100 -14.11 -6.17 3.23
N LYS A 101 -13.03 -6.83 2.84
CA LYS A 101 -12.96 -8.14 2.23
C LYS A 101 -11.90 -8.95 2.97
N ASP A 102 -11.87 -10.26 2.74
CA ASP A 102 -10.87 -11.11 3.38
C ASP A 102 -9.45 -10.68 2.95
N GLY A 103 -8.69 -10.10 3.88
CA GLY A 103 -7.30 -9.67 3.71
C GLY A 103 -7.07 -8.30 3.05
N TYR A 104 -8.12 -7.61 2.60
CA TYR A 104 -8.01 -6.29 1.99
C TYR A 104 -9.25 -5.44 2.18
N VAL A 105 -9.12 -4.13 1.94
CA VAL A 105 -10.28 -3.23 1.79
C VAL A 105 -10.35 -2.73 0.37
N THR A 106 -11.56 -2.50 -0.12
CA THR A 106 -11.79 -1.90 -1.45
C THR A 106 -12.58 -0.60 -1.33
N ASN A 107 -12.33 0.31 -2.25
CA ASN A 107 -13.16 1.48 -2.47
C ASN A 107 -13.75 1.40 -3.90
N PRO A 108 -15.06 1.15 -4.05
CA PRO A 108 -15.69 0.97 -5.35
C PRO A 108 -15.78 2.27 -6.17
N GLU A 109 -15.59 3.44 -5.56
CA GLU A 109 -15.66 4.74 -6.26
C GLU A 109 -14.37 5.04 -7.04
N ILE A 110 -13.24 4.47 -6.64
CA ILE A 110 -11.91 4.71 -7.24
C ILE A 110 -11.23 3.43 -7.71
N TYR A 111 -11.92 2.29 -7.64
CA TYR A 111 -11.44 0.97 -8.08
C TYR A 111 -10.09 0.55 -7.49
N TYR A 112 -9.81 0.99 -6.25
CA TYR A 112 -8.59 0.61 -5.53
C TYR A 112 -8.85 -0.50 -4.54
N GLU A 113 -7.87 -1.41 -4.45
CA GLU A 113 -7.75 -2.40 -3.40
C GLU A 113 -6.53 -2.06 -2.53
N VAL A 114 -6.67 -2.26 -1.23
CA VAL A 114 -5.61 -2.06 -0.23
C VAL A 114 -5.42 -3.38 0.51
N HIS A 115 -4.42 -4.14 0.10
CA HIS A 115 -4.05 -5.45 0.64
C HIS A 115 -3.11 -5.28 1.83
N TYR A 116 -3.38 -5.96 2.93
CA TYR A 116 -2.61 -5.81 4.17
C TYR A 116 -1.50 -6.87 4.23
N VAL A 117 -0.26 -6.39 4.24
CA VAL A 117 0.96 -7.20 4.38
C VAL A 117 1.36 -7.35 5.83
N VAL A 118 1.17 -6.29 6.61
CA VAL A 118 1.30 -6.29 8.06
C VAL A 118 0.12 -5.55 8.65
N LEU A 119 -0.54 -6.16 9.62
CA LEU A 119 -1.60 -5.55 10.42
C LEU A 119 -1.34 -5.91 11.90
N THR A 120 -0.87 -4.94 12.66
CA THR A 120 -0.63 -5.05 14.11
C THR A 120 -1.24 -3.84 14.80
N SER A 121 -1.16 -3.72 16.14
CA SER A 121 -1.66 -2.53 16.87
C SER A 121 -0.85 -1.25 16.65
N ASP A 122 0.34 -1.37 16.08
CA ASP A 122 1.33 -0.28 16.06
C ASP A 122 1.87 0.03 14.66
N VAL A 123 1.93 -0.99 13.80
CA VAL A 123 2.48 -0.90 12.44
C VAL A 123 1.52 -1.55 11.44
N ILE A 124 1.26 -0.84 10.35
CA ILE A 124 0.47 -1.29 9.22
C ILE A 124 1.35 -1.18 7.97
N ALA A 125 1.42 -2.24 7.18
CA ALA A 125 2.05 -2.22 5.87
C ALA A 125 1.06 -2.71 4.82
N THR A 126 0.87 -1.92 3.76
CA THR A 126 -0.16 -2.17 2.74
C THR A 126 0.40 -2.11 1.34
N TYR A 127 -0.18 -2.92 0.47
CA TYR A 127 -0.10 -2.82 -0.98
C TYR A 127 -1.39 -2.20 -1.52
N ILE A 128 -1.27 -1.13 -2.30
CA ILE A 128 -2.39 -0.39 -2.92
C ILE A 128 -2.29 -0.56 -4.42
N CYS A 129 -3.37 -1.00 -5.05
CA CYS A 129 -3.41 -1.20 -6.49
C CYS A 129 -4.79 -0.89 -7.08
N ASP A 130 -4.82 -0.66 -8.39
CA ASP A 130 -6.01 -0.40 -9.18
C ASP A 130 -6.50 -1.69 -9.85
N VAL A 131 -7.80 -1.98 -9.79
CA VAL A 131 -8.36 -3.20 -10.39
C VAL A 131 -8.37 -3.15 -11.92
N HIS A 132 -8.52 -1.97 -12.51
CA HIS A 132 -8.58 -1.74 -13.95
C HIS A 132 -7.22 -1.37 -14.56
N GLY A 133 -6.30 -0.83 -13.76
CA GLY A 133 -4.99 -0.37 -14.22
C GLY A 133 -5.03 1.01 -14.88
N GLU A 134 -6.02 1.82 -14.51
CA GLU A 134 -6.12 3.22 -14.93
C GLU A 134 -5.31 4.16 -14.00
N GLY A 135 -4.99 3.67 -12.80
CA GLY A 135 -4.10 4.30 -11.84
C GLY A 135 -2.66 4.43 -12.34
N LYS A 136 -1.96 5.46 -11.84
CA LYS A 136 -0.62 5.81 -12.34
C LYS A 136 0.48 4.86 -11.85
N ILE A 137 0.40 4.35 -10.61
CA ILE A 137 1.40 3.48 -9.97
C ILE A 137 0.71 2.69 -8.85
N ASP A 138 1.06 1.41 -8.68
CA ASP A 138 0.72 0.63 -7.49
C ASP A 138 1.75 0.94 -6.39
N ALA A 139 1.32 0.96 -5.14
CA ALA A 139 2.12 1.53 -4.07
C ALA A 139 2.18 0.63 -2.86
N ALA A 140 3.34 0.64 -2.20
CA ALA A 140 3.50 0.09 -0.89
C ALA A 140 3.65 1.22 0.12
N ILE A 141 3.02 1.07 1.28
CA ILE A 141 3.02 2.09 2.33
C ILE A 141 3.22 1.42 3.67
N ILE A 142 4.06 2.00 4.52
CA ILE A 142 4.16 1.68 5.94
C ILE A 142 3.64 2.86 6.74
N ARG A 143 2.64 2.57 7.59
CA ARG A 143 2.08 3.48 8.56
C ARG A 143 2.36 3.00 9.97
N VAL A 144 2.54 3.94 10.89
CA VAL A 144 2.69 3.67 12.32
C VAL A 144 1.64 4.44 13.10
N LYS A 145 1.28 3.96 14.28
CA LYS A 145 0.41 4.71 15.19
C LYS A 145 1.11 6.01 15.61
N ASP A 146 0.39 7.13 15.58
CA ASP A 146 0.98 8.42 15.97
C ASP A 146 1.50 8.38 17.41
N GLY A 147 2.67 8.97 17.64
CA GLY A 147 3.38 8.90 18.92
C GLY A 147 4.02 7.54 19.25
N TYR A 148 3.90 6.54 18.37
CA TYR A 148 4.52 5.22 18.55
C TYR A 148 5.38 4.84 17.33
N TYR A 149 6.70 4.98 17.46
CA TYR A 149 7.64 4.54 16.43
C TYR A 149 8.61 3.51 17.00
N ASP A 150 8.56 2.30 16.44
CA ASP A 150 9.44 1.20 16.75
C ASP A 150 10.23 0.84 15.48
N ASN A 151 11.53 1.11 15.48
CA ASN A 151 12.38 0.94 14.32
C ASN A 151 12.46 -0.54 13.88
N GLU A 152 12.51 -1.47 14.83
CA GLU A 152 12.63 -2.90 14.52
C GLU A 152 11.35 -3.40 13.85
N LYS A 153 10.18 -3.03 14.39
CA LYS A 153 8.88 -3.38 13.77
C LYS A 153 8.72 -2.77 12.38
N VAL A 154 9.16 -1.52 12.18
CA VAL A 154 9.08 -0.84 10.87
C VAL A 154 10.01 -1.51 9.86
N LEU A 155 11.24 -1.86 10.24
CA LEU A 155 12.17 -2.57 9.35
C LEU A 155 11.69 -3.99 9.03
N ALA A 156 11.12 -4.69 10.00
CA ALA A 156 10.49 -5.99 9.75
C ALA A 156 9.32 -5.88 8.77
N ALA A 157 8.48 -4.84 8.89
CA ALA A 157 7.39 -4.58 7.95
C ALA A 157 7.91 -4.25 6.54
N LYS A 158 8.99 -3.48 6.43
CA LYS A 158 9.68 -3.21 5.17
C LYS A 158 10.18 -4.49 4.51
N HIS A 159 10.86 -5.36 5.25
CA HIS A 159 11.34 -6.63 4.69
C HIS A 159 10.21 -7.54 4.20
N LYS A 160 9.06 -7.55 4.88
CA LYS A 160 7.87 -8.29 4.41
C LYS A 160 7.35 -7.73 3.09
N LEU A 161 7.27 -6.41 2.93
CA LEU A 161 6.93 -5.79 1.63
C LEU A 161 7.94 -6.18 0.54
N GLU A 162 9.24 -6.07 0.84
CA GLU A 162 10.30 -6.39 -0.13
C GLU A 162 10.26 -7.86 -0.57
N SER A 163 9.92 -8.79 0.33
CA SER A 163 9.73 -10.21 -0.01
C SER A 163 8.61 -10.44 -1.04
N CYS A 164 7.64 -9.52 -1.11
CA CYS A 164 6.59 -9.50 -2.12
C CYS A 164 7.00 -8.83 -3.43
N GLY A 165 8.17 -8.20 -3.50
CA GLY A 165 8.59 -7.35 -4.61
C GLY A 165 8.09 -5.91 -4.50
N LEU A 166 7.68 -5.47 -3.31
CA LEU A 166 7.17 -4.13 -3.03
C LEU A 166 8.24 -3.31 -2.32
N TYR A 167 8.65 -2.19 -2.94
CA TYR A 167 9.73 -1.36 -2.42
C TYR A 167 9.20 -0.02 -1.90
N VAL A 168 9.65 0.34 -0.70
CA VAL A 168 9.37 1.63 -0.05
C VAL A 168 10.70 2.38 0.13
N THR A 169 10.83 3.50 -0.56
CA THR A 169 12.10 4.25 -0.67
C THR A 169 11.97 5.68 -0.17
N ASP A 170 10.78 6.27 -0.27
CA ASP A 170 10.54 7.61 0.23
C ASP A 170 10.24 7.52 1.73
N VAL A 171 10.93 8.34 2.51
CA VAL A 171 10.87 8.35 3.97
C VAL A 171 10.21 9.63 4.44
N TYR A 172 9.28 9.49 5.38
CA TYR A 172 8.50 10.58 5.96
C TYR A 172 8.77 10.71 7.47
N PRO A 173 8.44 11.86 8.07
CA PRO A 173 8.54 12.06 9.52
C PRO A 173 7.77 11.00 10.32
N LYS A 174 8.27 10.69 11.51
CA LYS A 174 7.68 9.68 12.42
C LYS A 174 6.42 10.15 13.13
N CYS A 175 6.16 11.45 13.10
CA CYS A 175 5.01 12.11 13.67
C CYS A 175 4.63 13.30 12.77
N CYS A 176 3.37 13.68 12.83
CA CYS A 176 2.87 14.88 12.15
C CYS A 176 2.33 15.82 13.23
N CYS A 177 3.20 16.74 13.68
CA CYS A 177 2.93 17.68 14.76
C CYS A 177 2.89 19.12 14.22
N GLU A 178 1.82 19.86 14.47
CA GLU A 178 1.65 21.25 14.00
C GLU A 178 2.77 22.20 14.46
N GLU A 179 3.38 21.95 15.62
CA GLU A 179 4.42 22.82 16.21
C GLU A 179 5.73 22.85 15.42
N GLN A 180 5.99 21.88 14.54
CA GLN A 180 7.16 21.93 13.64
C GLN A 180 6.99 22.94 12.50
N TYR A 181 5.80 23.53 12.34
CA TYR A 181 5.40 24.25 11.12
C TYR A 181 5.07 25.74 11.35
N ASN A 182 5.17 26.25 12.58
CA ASN A 182 4.92 27.66 12.94
C ASN A 182 6.21 28.54 12.99
N HIS A 183 7.28 28.14 12.30
CA HIS A 183 8.50 28.93 12.21
C HIS A 183 8.64 29.62 10.84
N HIS A 184 7.69 30.48 10.48
CA HIS A 184 7.87 31.53 9.46
C HIS A 184 7.11 32.79 9.84
#